data_AF-A0A9P1AWP4-F1
#
_entry.id   AF-A0A9P1AWP4-F1
#
_cell.length_a   1.000
_cell.length_b   1.000
_cell.length_c   1.000
_cell.angle_alpha   90.00
_cell.angle_beta   90.00
_cell.angle_gamma   90.00
#
_symmetry.space_group_name_H-M   'P 1'
#
loop_
_entity.id
_entity.type
_entity.pdbx_description
1 polymer ?
#
loop_
_entity_poly.entity_id
_entity_poly.type
_entity_poly.pdbx_seq_one_letter_code
_entity_poly.pdbx_strand_id
1 'polypeptide(L)' 'MIPEKKPDQKLIIFDMKGVSNVDLSGASTLLKIQQELKSKNIAFQCINANDSVSLFLNGVERGEQLFE' A
#
# COMPACT_ATOMS: atom_id res chain seq x y z
N MET A 1 32.13 2.54 18.98
CA MET A 1 30.75 2.79 18.47
C MET A 1 30.10 1.43 18.26
N ILE A 2 29.14 1.07 19.10
CA ILE A 2 28.36 -0.15 18.93
C ILE A 2 27.37 0.15 17.79
N PRO A 3 27.25 -0.68 16.74
CA PRO A 3 26.28 -0.44 15.70
C PRO A 3 24.88 -0.51 16.32
N GLU A 4 24.15 0.60 16.29
CA GLU A 4 22.73 0.61 16.61
C GLU A 4 22.04 -0.39 15.67
N LYS A 5 21.56 -1.51 16.23
CA LYS A 5 20.65 -2.41 15.50
C LYS A 5 19.46 -1.54 15.07
N LYS A 6 19.36 -1.25 13.77
CA LYS A 6 18.13 -0.66 13.22
C LYS A 6 16.97 -1.53 13.71
N PRO A 7 15.90 -0.94 14.27
CA PRO A 7 14.78 -1.72 14.76
C PRO A 7 14.23 -2.57 13.62
N ASP A 8 14.08 -3.87 13.85
CA ASP A 8 13.53 -4.81 12.88
C ASP A 8 12.14 -4.30 12.44
N GLN A 9 12.06 -3.81 11.20
CA GLN A 9 10.82 -3.32 10.62
C GLN A 9 9.92 -4.52 10.34
N LYS A 10 8.72 -4.52 10.92
CA LYS A 10 7.72 -5.56 10.63
C LYS A 10 7.11 -5.31 9.25
N LEU A 11 6.78 -6.36 8.51
CA LEU A 11 6.13 -6.29 7.20
C LEU A 11 4.76 -6.97 7.27
N ILE A 12 3.72 -6.28 6.81
CA ILE A 12 2.39 -6.83 6.55
C ILE A 12 2.21 -6.94 5.04
N ILE A 13 1.85 -8.14 4.60
CA ILE A 13 1.58 -8.46 3.20
C ILE A 13 0.08 -8.64 3.02
N PHE A 14 -0.52 -7.88 2.11
CA PHE A 14 -1.91 -8.01 1.71
C PHE A 14 -1.97 -8.69 0.33
N ASP A 15 -2.37 -9.96 0.31
CA ASP A 15 -2.49 -10.73 -0.93
C ASP A 15 -3.80 -10.36 -1.66
N MET A 16 -3.66 -9.74 -2.83
CA MET A 16 -4.76 -9.31 -3.68
C MET A 16 -5.21 -10.38 -4.67
N LYS A 17 -4.71 -11.62 -4.56
CA LYS A 17 -5.14 -12.73 -5.41
C LYS A 17 -6.66 -12.96 -5.27
N GLY A 18 -7.37 -12.86 -6.39
CA GLY A 18 -8.83 -13.01 -6.44
C GLY A 18 -9.59 -11.69 -6.30
N VAL A 19 -8.91 -10.57 -6.01
CA VAL A 19 -9.51 -9.24 -6.14
C VAL A 19 -9.56 -8.89 -7.62
N SER A 20 -10.78 -8.82 -8.16
CA SER A 20 -11.01 -8.50 -9.57
C SER A 20 -10.94 -7.01 -9.84
N ASN A 21 -11.50 -6.18 -8.96
CA ASN A 21 -11.53 -4.72 -9.07
C ASN A 21 -11.41 -4.07 -7.70
N VAL A 22 -10.98 -2.80 -7.69
CA VAL A 22 -10.96 -1.93 -6.51
C VAL A 22 -11.58 -0.59 -6.89
N ASP A 23 -12.48 -0.09 -6.05
CA ASP A 23 -13.03 1.26 -6.23
C ASP A 23 -12.21 2.31 -5.44
N LEU A 24 -12.59 3.58 -5.59
CA LEU A 24 -11.89 4.67 -4.91
C LEU A 24 -11.94 4.55 -3.38
N SER A 25 -13.01 3.97 -2.83
CA SER A 25 -13.19 3.79 -1.39
C SER A 25 -12.24 2.72 -0.84
N GLY A 26 -12.06 1.62 -1.58
CA GLY A 26 -11.11 0.55 -1.30
C GLY A 26 -9.66 1.05 -1.39
N ALA A 27 -9.31 1.76 -2.47
CA ALA A 27 -7.98 2.34 -2.63
C ALA A 27 -7.65 3.34 -1.51
N SER A 28 -8.60 4.23 -1.17
CA SER A 28 -8.44 5.18 -0.06
C SER A 28 -8.25 4.48 1.28
N THR A 29 -8.92 3.34 1.49
CA THR A 29 -8.78 2.54 2.70
C THR A 29 -7.39 1.90 2.78
N LEU A 30 -6.89 1.32 1.69
CA LEU A 30 -5.54 0.75 1.62
C LEU A 30 -4.46 1.80 1.92
N LEU A 31 -4.61 3.02 1.39
CA LEU A 31 -3.72 4.14 1.70
C LEU A 31 -3.74 4.54 3.18
N LYS A 32 -4.93 4.63 3.79
CA LYS A 32 -5.06 4.93 5.21
C LYS A 32 -4.39 3.85 6.07
N ILE A 33 -4.58 2.57 5.73
CA ILE A 33 -3.91 1.44 6.39
C ILE A 33 -2.38 1.59 6.30
N GLN A 34 -1.85 1.87 5.10
CA GLN A 34 -0.42 2.07 4.90
C GLN A 34 0.13 3.24 5.72
N GLN A 35 -0.57 4.38 5.76
CA GLN A 35 -0.17 5.54 6.57
C GLN A 35 -0.17 5.23 8.06
N GLU A 36 -1.20 4.54 8.55
CA GLU A 36 -1.30 4.14 9.96
C GLU A 36 -0.17 3.17 10.33
N LEU A 37 0.11 2.17 9.51
CA LEU A 37 1.18 1.20 9.73
C LEU A 37 2.57 1.84 9.68
N LYS A 38 2.78 2.79 8.76
CA LYS A 38 4.01 3.58 8.69
C LYS A 38 4.29 4.33 9.99
N SER A 39 3.27 4.89 10.64
CA SER A 39 3.41 5.56 11.95
C SER A 39 3.87 4.63 13.07
N LYS A 40 3.67 3.31 12.90
CA LYS A 40 4.05 2.25 13.84
C LYS A 40 5.37 1.55 13.47
N ASN A 41 6.11 2.08 12.48
CA ASN A 41 7.29 1.44 11.88
C ASN A 41 6.99 0.03 11.32
N ILE A 42 5.82 -0.13 10.68
CA ILE A 42 5.39 -1.35 10.01
C ILE A 42 5.28 -1.05 8.51
N ALA A 43 5.98 -1.82 7.69
CA ALA A 43 5.83 -1.79 6.23
C ALA A 43 4.54 -2.50 5.82
N PHE A 44 3.87 -1.96 4.81
CA PHE A 44 2.66 -2.53 4.23
C PHE A 44 2.88 -2.71 2.73
N GLN A 45 2.55 -3.89 2.20
CA GLN A 45 2.72 -4.20 0.78
C GLN A 45 1.53 -4.99 0.26
N CYS A 46 0.92 -4.52 -0.82
CA CYS A 46 -0.02 -5.31 -1.62
C CYS A 46 0.75 -6.17 -2.63
N ILE A 47 0.41 -7.45 -2.74
CA ILE A 47 1.00 -8.38 -3.72
C ILE A 47 -0.09 -9.05 -4.57
N ASN A 48 0.27 -9.62 -5.72
CA ASN A 48 -0.63 -10.34 -6.61
C ASN A 48 -1.88 -9.57 -7.06
N ALA A 49 -1.81 -8.24 -7.07
CA ALA A 49 -2.85 -7.43 -7.69
C ALA A 49 -2.84 -7.68 -9.19
N ASN A 50 -4.03 -7.79 -9.80
CA ASN A 50 -4.12 -7.86 -11.25
C ASN A 50 -3.73 -6.50 -11.88
N ASP A 51 -3.58 -6.47 -13.20
CA ASP A 51 -3.12 -5.27 -13.91
C ASP A 51 -4.06 -4.08 -13.70
N SER A 52 -5.38 -4.29 -13.73
CA SER A 52 -6.37 -3.22 -13.53
C SER A 52 -6.27 -2.60 -12.14
N VAL A 53 -6.19 -3.44 -11.10
CA VAL A 53 -6.05 -3.00 -9.71
C VAL A 53 -4.70 -2.32 -9.49
N SER A 54 -3.62 -2.85 -10.05
CA SER A 54 -2.28 -2.28 -9.93
C SER A 54 -2.20 -0.89 -10.59
N LEU A 55 -2.75 -0.75 -11.79
CA LEU A 55 -2.81 0.53 -12.51
C LEU A 55 -3.65 1.55 -11.73
N PHE A 56 -4.80 1.13 -11.18
CA PHE A 56 -5.66 2.01 -10.40
C PHE A 56 -4.97 2.50 -9.12
N LEU A 57 -4.39 1.59 -8.32
CA LEU A 57 -3.71 1.95 -7.07
C LEU A 57 -2.50 2.86 -7.31
N ASN A 58 -1.71 2.60 -8.36
CA ASN A 58 -0.60 3.47 -8.75
C ASN A 58 -1.07 4.85 -9.24
N GLY A 59 -2.24 4.92 -9.89
CA GLY A 59 -2.85 6.18 -10.30
C GLY A 59 -3.36 7.00 -9.11
N VAL A 60 -3.91 6.34 -8.10
CA VAL A 60 -4.38 6.99 -6.86
C VAL A 60 -3.20 7.52 -6.03
N GLU A 61 -2.08 6.80 -5.92
CA GLU A 61 -0.86 7.30 -5.26
C GLU A 61 -0.27 8.54 -5.93
N ARG A 62 -0.52 8.73 -7.23
CA ARG A 62 -0.03 9.88 -7.99
C ARG A 62 -0.91 11.12 -7.93
N GLY A 63 -2.13 11.03 -7.37
CA GLY A 63 -2.93 12.15 -6.86
C GLY A 63 -3.27 13.36 -7.75
N GLU A 64 -2.62 13.57 -8.90
CA GLU A 64 -2.70 14.82 -9.67
C GLU A 64 -3.27 14.66 -11.09
N GLN A 65 -3.56 13.44 -11.56
CA GLN A 65 -3.96 13.23 -12.96
C GLN A 65 -5.23 12.40 -13.19
N LEU A 66 -6.05 12.18 -12.15
CA LEU A 66 -7.34 11.50 -12.31
C LEU A 66 -8.51 12.47 -12.56
N PHE A 67 -8.24 13.78 -12.57
CA PHE A 67 -9.20 14.85 -12.86
C PHE A 67 -8.61 15.83 -13.90
N GLU A 68 -8.27 15.33 -15.09
CA GLU A 68 -8.27 16.13 -16.32
C GLU A 68 -9.14 15.47 -17.38
#